data_AF-A0A356X668-F1
#
_entry.id   AF-A0A356X668-F1
#
_cell.length_a   1.000
_cell.length_b   1.000
_cell.length_c   1.000
_cell.angle_alpha   90.00
_cell.angle_beta   90.00
_cell.angle_gamma   90.00
#
_symmetry.space_group_name_H-M   'P 1'
#
loop_
_entity.id
_entity.type
_entity.pdbx_description
1 polymer ?
#
loop_
_entity_poly.entity_id
_entity_poly.type
_entity_poly.pdbx_seq_one_letter_code
_entity_poly.pdbx_strand_id
1 'polypeptide(L)'
;LKFVFEDLHFRGDPNNYHAPENCFLNTVIDRRKGIPISLSLVVMFIAHRLEMPFFGINMPIHFMLNFVGDKEEVLIDPYDDGAIVTYDQCYFFLKKNNIEPRPEHFQIATNLDILLRCIRNLIHSYEREEELERVEDLQKLLHVAEMYLD
;
A
#
# COMPACT_ATOMS: atom_id res chain seq x y z
N LEU A 1 5.60 14.80 -0.29
CA LEU A 1 5.51 13.99 -1.53
C LEU A 1 6.74 14.18 -2.39
N LYS A 2 7.03 15.37 -2.93
CA LYS A 2 8.25 15.66 -3.71
C LYS A 2 9.54 15.12 -3.10
N PHE A 3 9.76 15.38 -1.81
CA PHE A 3 10.92 14.83 -1.11
C PHE A 3 11.05 13.30 -1.20
N VAL A 4 9.95 12.57 -1.12
CA VAL A 4 9.99 11.09 -1.15
C VAL A 4 10.14 10.57 -2.59
N PHE A 5 9.31 11.04 -3.52
CA PHE A 5 9.24 10.47 -4.87
C PHE A 5 10.23 11.11 -5.85
N GLU A 6 10.48 12.42 -5.72
CA GLU A 6 11.43 13.15 -6.57
C GLU A 6 12.84 13.14 -5.98
N ASP A 7 13.05 13.65 -4.76
CA ASP A 7 14.41 13.85 -4.21
C ASP A 7 15.06 12.54 -3.74
N LEU A 8 14.29 11.64 -3.12
CA LEU A 8 14.77 10.34 -2.65
C LEU A 8 14.54 9.20 -3.67
N HIS A 9 13.90 9.50 -4.80
CA HIS A 9 13.69 8.58 -5.93
C HIS A 9 12.94 7.28 -5.58
N PHE A 10 12.06 7.30 -4.58
CA PHE A 10 11.16 6.17 -4.36
C PHE A 10 10.16 6.06 -5.52
N ARG A 11 9.95 4.85 -6.04
CA ARG A 11 9.05 4.60 -7.18
C ARG A 11 8.54 3.17 -7.24
N GLY A 12 7.52 2.93 -8.05
CA GLY A 12 7.09 1.59 -8.41
C GLY A 12 8.14 0.78 -9.19
N ASP A 13 8.05 -0.55 -9.15
CA ASP A 13 8.91 -1.46 -9.94
C ASP A 13 8.08 -2.24 -10.98
N PRO A 14 7.66 -1.60 -12.10
CA PRO A 14 6.76 -2.24 -13.07
C PRO A 14 7.40 -3.46 -13.76
N ASN A 15 8.73 -3.53 -13.81
CA ASN A 15 9.46 -4.64 -14.43
C ASN A 15 9.46 -5.90 -13.56
N ASN A 16 9.30 -5.74 -12.24
CA ASN A 16 9.29 -6.87 -11.31
C ASN A 16 8.27 -6.63 -10.19
N TYR A 17 7.03 -6.30 -10.54
CA TYR A 17 6.01 -5.87 -9.57
C TYR A 17 5.81 -6.88 -8.43
N HIS A 18 5.76 -8.17 -8.78
CA HIS A 18 5.45 -9.27 -7.86
C HIS A 18 6.66 -9.78 -7.07
N ALA A 19 7.81 -9.12 -7.15
CA ALA A 19 9.00 -9.55 -6.43
C ALA A 19 8.86 -9.35 -4.91
N PRO A 20 9.21 -10.33 -4.06
CA PRO A 20 9.05 -10.22 -2.61
C PRO A 20 9.83 -9.04 -2.04
N GLU A 21 10.96 -8.68 -2.65
CA GLU A 21 11.78 -7.55 -2.25
C GLU A 21 11.06 -6.20 -2.31
N ASN A 22 9.99 -6.08 -3.10
CA ASN A 22 9.17 -4.87 -3.14
C ASN A 22 8.19 -4.77 -1.97
N CYS A 23 8.00 -5.86 -1.21
CA CYS A 23 7.16 -5.88 -0.01
C CYS A 23 7.96 -5.64 1.28
N PHE A 24 9.26 -5.96 1.28
CA PHE A 24 10.12 -5.82 2.46
C PHE A 24 10.64 -4.39 2.63
N LEU A 25 10.23 -3.72 3.70
CA LEU A 25 10.54 -2.30 3.90
C LEU A 25 12.05 -1.99 3.92
N ASN A 26 12.87 -2.86 4.53
CA ASN A 26 14.33 -2.69 4.51
C ASN A 26 14.86 -2.66 3.07
N THR A 27 14.40 -3.59 2.24
CA THR A 27 14.84 -3.69 0.85
C THR A 27 14.27 -2.57 -0.02
N VAL A 28 13.04 -2.12 0.26
CA VAL A 28 12.41 -0.96 -0.40
C VAL A 28 13.18 0.32 -0.07
N ILE A 29 13.62 0.50 1.18
CA ILE A 29 14.45 1.64 1.59
C ILE A 29 15.79 1.63 0.84
N ASP A 30 16.45 0.48 0.73
CA ASP A 30 17.75 0.37 0.06
C ASP A 30 17.65 0.56 -1.46
N ARG A 31 16.65 -0.07 -2.10
CA ARG A 31 16.47 -0.05 -3.56
C ARG A 31 15.69 1.17 -4.07
N ARG A 32 14.99 1.87 -3.18
CA ARG A 32 14.00 2.93 -3.50
C ARG A 32 12.90 2.44 -4.47
N LYS A 33 12.55 1.16 -4.38
CA LYS A 33 11.56 0.51 -5.25
C LYS A 33 10.61 -0.35 -4.42
N GLY A 34 9.31 -0.25 -4.69
CA GLY A 34 8.31 -0.98 -3.91
C GLY A 34 6.97 -1.14 -4.62
N ILE A 35 6.05 -1.85 -3.97
CA ILE A 35 4.63 -1.93 -4.32
C ILE A 35 3.83 -0.82 -3.58
N PRO A 36 2.57 -0.53 -3.96
CA PRO A 36 1.82 0.60 -3.43
C PRO A 36 1.86 0.72 -1.90
N ILE A 37 1.55 -0.37 -1.17
CA ILE A 37 1.53 -0.34 0.30
C ILE A 37 2.91 -0.04 0.91
N SER A 38 3.99 -0.56 0.33
CA SER A 38 5.34 -0.36 0.86
C SER A 38 5.81 1.08 0.67
N LEU A 39 5.45 1.70 -0.45
CA LEU A 39 5.71 3.11 -0.73
C LEU A 39 4.85 4.00 0.16
N SER A 40 3.59 3.64 0.41
CA SER A 40 2.75 4.29 1.40
C SER A 40 3.37 4.27 2.79
N LEU A 41 3.89 3.13 3.23
CA LEU A 41 4.52 2.98 4.53
C LEU A 41 5.74 3.90 4.68
N VAL A 42 6.57 4.05 3.64
CA VAL A 42 7.69 5.00 3.66
C VAL A 42 7.18 6.42 3.94
N VAL A 43 6.15 6.86 3.22
CA VAL A 43 5.56 8.21 3.44
C VAL A 43 4.96 8.31 4.84
N MET A 44 4.17 7.33 5.27
CA MET A 44 3.51 7.32 6.59
C MET A 44 4.52 7.36 7.74
N PHE A 45 5.64 6.63 7.65
CA PHE A 45 6.66 6.64 8.69
C PHE A 45 7.44 7.96 8.79
N ILE A 46 7.63 8.65 7.66
CA ILE A 46 8.20 10.00 7.63
C ILE A 46 7.18 10.99 8.19
N ALA A 47 5.95 10.97 7.69
CA ALA A 47 4.86 11.84 8.11
C ALA A 47 4.58 11.73 9.61
N HIS A 48 4.57 10.50 10.15
CA HIS A 48 4.38 10.27 11.58
C HIS A 48 5.47 10.94 12.44
N ARG A 49 6.74 10.91 12.00
CA ARG A 49 7.85 11.61 12.69
C ARG A 49 7.76 13.13 12.59
N LEU A 50 7.07 13.63 11.58
CA LEU A 50 6.83 15.06 11.35
C LEU A 50 5.46 15.50 11.89
N GLU A 51 4.73 14.63 12.59
CA GLU A 51 3.38 14.89 13.10
C GLU A 51 2.39 15.32 12.00
N MET A 52 2.56 14.82 10.78
CA MET A 52 1.69 15.11 9.64
C MET A 52 0.55 14.07 9.51
N PRO A 53 -0.69 14.51 9.20
CA PRO A 53 -1.88 13.66 9.16
C PRO A 53 -1.99 12.84 7.86
N PHE A 54 -1.05 11.91 7.65
CA PHE A 54 -1.10 10.94 6.56
C PHE A 54 -1.63 9.59 7.04
N PHE A 55 -2.59 9.06 6.29
CA PHE A 55 -3.27 7.81 6.58
C PHE A 55 -3.22 6.89 5.36
N GLY A 56 -3.27 5.58 5.60
CA GLY A 56 -3.42 4.60 4.53
C GLY A 56 -4.89 4.42 4.16
N ILE A 57 -5.17 4.13 2.89
CA ILE A 57 -6.50 3.76 2.41
C ILE A 57 -6.41 2.37 1.78
N ASN A 58 -7.15 1.41 2.35
CA ASN A 58 -7.13 0.01 1.93
C ASN A 58 -8.08 -0.24 0.73
N MET A 59 -7.90 0.54 -0.34
CA MET A 59 -8.72 0.38 -1.54
C MET A 59 -8.49 -1.03 -2.15
N PRO A 60 -9.53 -1.69 -2.70
CA PRO A 60 -9.37 -2.95 -3.39
C PRO A 60 -8.33 -2.83 -4.49
N ILE A 61 -7.54 -3.89 -4.68
CA ILE A 61 -6.45 -4.05 -5.67
C ILE A 61 -5.31 -3.03 -5.63
N HIS A 62 -5.46 -1.88 -4.97
CA HIS A 62 -4.45 -0.81 -4.93
C HIS A 62 -4.51 -0.05 -3.61
N PHE A 63 -3.37 0.15 -2.94
CA PHE A 63 -3.32 0.81 -1.63
C PHE A 63 -2.91 2.27 -1.81
N MET A 64 -3.67 3.20 -1.22
CA MET A 64 -3.51 4.64 -1.42
C MET A 64 -3.09 5.32 -0.12
N LEU A 65 -2.68 6.59 -0.23
CA LEU A 65 -2.55 7.50 0.90
C LEU A 65 -3.70 8.49 0.92
N ASN A 66 -4.04 8.95 2.10
CA ASN A 66 -4.92 10.08 2.34
C ASN A 66 -4.20 11.08 3.25
N PHE A 67 -4.16 12.35 2.83
CA PHE A 67 -3.72 13.45 3.67
C PHE A 67 -4.96 14.22 4.14
N VAL A 68 -5.15 14.33 5.45
CA VAL A 68 -6.30 15.03 6.05
C VAL A 68 -5.81 16.29 6.77
N GLY A 69 -5.74 17.41 6.04
CA GLY A 69 -5.40 18.71 6.60
C GLY A 69 -6.62 19.45 7.14
N ASP A 70 -6.39 20.61 7.76
CA ASP A 70 -7.47 21.42 8.37
C ASP A 70 -8.55 21.88 7.37
N LYS A 71 -8.19 22.01 6.09
CA LYS A 71 -9.05 22.59 5.04
C LYS A 71 -9.20 21.71 3.81
N GLU A 72 -8.42 20.65 3.71
CA GLU A 72 -8.38 19.82 2.52
C GLU A 72 -8.11 18.35 2.87
N GLU A 73 -8.73 17.48 2.09
CA GLU A 73 -8.49 16.04 2.11
C GLU A 73 -8.03 15.63 0.72
N VAL A 74 -6.92 14.90 0.64
CA VAL A 74 -6.24 14.62 -0.62
C VAL A 74 -5.87 13.15 -0.72
N LEU A 75 -6.41 12.48 -1.73
CA LEU A 75 -5.99 11.12 -2.08
C LEU A 75 -4.73 11.17 -2.94
N ILE A 76 -3.79 10.28 -2.62
CA ILE A 76 -2.47 10.25 -3.21
C ILE A 76 -2.16 8.82 -3.61
N ASP A 77 -1.69 8.62 -4.84
CA ASP A 77 -1.16 7.36 -5.35
C ASP A 77 0.36 7.29 -5.14
N PRO A 78 0.86 6.48 -4.20
CA PRO A 78 2.30 6.38 -3.93
C PRO A 78 3.04 5.57 -4.99
N TYR A 79 2.33 4.79 -5.78
CA TYR A 79 2.91 3.97 -6.85
C TYR A 79 3.06 4.76 -8.15
N ASP A 80 2.18 5.74 -8.39
CA ASP A 80 2.25 6.71 -9.48
C ASP A 80 2.98 7.99 -9.04
N ASP A 81 4.20 7.84 -8.52
CA ASP A 81 5.12 8.94 -8.12
C ASP A 81 4.51 9.99 -7.16
N GLY A 82 3.54 9.59 -6.33
CA GLY A 82 2.87 10.49 -5.40
C GLY A 82 1.81 11.38 -6.05
N ALA A 83 1.25 10.97 -7.19
CA ALA A 83 0.20 11.70 -7.88
C ALA A 83 -1.02 11.94 -6.99
N ILE A 84 -1.55 13.16 -7.02
CA ILE A 84 -2.83 13.50 -6.40
C ILE A 84 -3.94 13.00 -7.31
N VAL A 85 -4.86 12.22 -6.76
CA VAL A 85 -5.98 11.65 -7.50
C VAL A 85 -7.33 12.06 -6.90
N THR A 86 -8.37 12.05 -7.72
CA THR A 86 -9.74 12.31 -7.29
C THR A 86 -10.47 11.01 -6.99
N TYR A 87 -11.54 11.09 -6.18
CA TYR A 87 -12.43 9.96 -5.99
C TYR A 87 -13.00 9.43 -7.32
N ASP A 88 -13.38 10.30 -8.26
CA ASP A 88 -13.88 9.86 -9.58
C ASP A 88 -12.85 9.01 -10.36
N GLN A 89 -11.56 9.38 -10.30
CA GLN A 89 -10.49 8.58 -10.89
C GLN A 89 -10.38 7.20 -10.24
N CYS A 90 -10.45 7.14 -8.90
CA CYS A 90 -10.45 5.87 -8.17
C CYS A 90 -11.68 5.02 -8.47
N TYR A 91 -12.87 5.62 -8.56
CA TYR A 91 -14.12 4.94 -8.92
C TYR A 91 -14.02 4.34 -10.32
N PHE A 92 -13.50 5.11 -11.28
CA PHE A 92 -13.27 4.63 -12.63
C PHE A 92 -12.26 3.48 -12.66
N PHE A 93 -11.16 3.59 -11.91
CA PHE A 93 -10.15 2.54 -11.78
C PHE A 93 -10.73 1.23 -11.23
N LEU A 94 -11.54 1.29 -10.18
CA LEU A 94 -12.21 0.11 -9.61
C LEU A 94 -13.18 -0.52 -10.61
N LYS A 95 -14.03 0.28 -11.27
CA LYS A 95 -14.97 -0.22 -12.29
C LYS A 95 -14.26 -0.89 -13.46
N LYS A 96 -13.15 -0.32 -13.94
CA LYS A 96 -12.32 -0.89 -15.01
C LYS A 96 -11.76 -2.27 -14.64
N ASN A 97 -11.58 -2.54 -13.35
CA ASN A 97 -11.11 -3.82 -12.82
C ASN A 97 -12.26 -4.72 -12.30
N ASN A 98 -13.50 -4.47 -12.72
CA ASN A 98 -14.69 -5.24 -12.35
C ASN A 98 -15.00 -5.23 -10.85
N ILE A 99 -14.67 -4.14 -10.15
CA ILE A 99 -14.97 -3.93 -8.74
C ILE A 99 -15.96 -2.77 -8.63
N GLU A 100 -17.14 -3.03 -8.06
CA GLU A 100 -18.10 -1.95 -7.80
C GLU A 100 -17.55 -1.03 -6.70
N PRO A 101 -17.37 0.28 -6.96
CA PRO A 101 -16.87 1.21 -5.96
C PRO A 101 -17.85 1.38 -4.80
N ARG A 102 -17.36 1.31 -3.57
CA ARG A 102 -18.15 1.53 -2.36
C ARG A 102 -17.45 2.56 -1.47
N PRO A 103 -18.19 3.35 -0.67
CA PRO A 103 -17.58 4.26 0.29
C PRO A 103 -16.60 3.57 1.25
N GLU A 104 -16.88 2.32 1.65
CA GLU A 104 -16.00 1.52 2.51
C GLU A 104 -14.58 1.35 1.94
N HIS A 105 -14.41 1.33 0.61
CA HIS A 105 -13.11 1.19 -0.04
C HIS A 105 -12.18 2.39 0.18
N PHE A 106 -12.73 3.51 0.66
CA PHE A 106 -12.01 4.77 0.88
C PHE A 106 -11.88 5.13 2.35
N GLN A 107 -12.13 4.17 3.25
CA GLN A 107 -11.93 4.37 4.68
C GLN A 107 -10.45 4.30 5.05
N ILE A 108 -10.08 5.06 6.09
CA ILE A 108 -8.75 4.99 6.69
C ILE A 108 -8.49 3.57 7.19
N ALA A 109 -7.41 2.98 6.71
CA ALA A 109 -6.94 1.67 7.11
C ALA A 109 -6.42 1.72 8.54
N THR A 110 -6.83 0.76 9.36
CA THR A 110 -6.22 0.53 10.67
C THR A 110 -4.81 -0.05 10.51
N ASN A 111 -4.03 -0.04 11.60
CA ASN A 111 -2.72 -0.71 11.61
C ASN A 111 -2.85 -2.22 11.31
N LEU A 112 -3.95 -2.84 11.74
CA LEU A 112 -4.22 -4.24 11.46
C LEU A 112 -4.54 -4.46 9.97
N ASP A 113 -5.35 -3.60 9.35
CA ASP A 113 -5.63 -3.66 7.90
C ASP A 113 -4.34 -3.60 7.08
N ILE A 114 -3.44 -2.69 7.45
CA ILE A 114 -2.14 -2.51 6.81
C ILE A 114 -1.29 -3.77 6.97
N LEU A 115 -1.21 -4.33 8.18
CA LEU A 115 -0.47 -5.58 8.43
C LEU A 115 -1.01 -6.74 7.60
N LEU A 116 -2.33 -6.95 7.60
CA LEU A 116 -2.98 -8.00 6.83
C LEU A 116 -2.72 -7.83 5.33
N ARG A 117 -2.77 -6.59 4.83
CA ARG A 117 -2.49 -6.30 3.42
C ARG A 117 -1.01 -6.55 3.06
N CYS A 118 -0.07 -6.23 3.96
CA CYS A 118 1.34 -6.58 3.79
C CYS A 118 1.55 -8.09 3.68
N ILE A 119 0.93 -8.88 4.57
CA ILE A 119 1.02 -10.34 4.55
C ILE A 119 0.42 -10.90 3.26
N ARG A 120 -0.77 -10.45 2.85
CA ARG A 120 -1.42 -10.88 1.60
C ARG A 120 -0.59 -10.56 0.36
N ASN A 121 0.05 -9.39 0.31
CA ASN A 121 0.95 -9.04 -0.80
C ASN A 121 2.18 -9.96 -0.86
N LEU A 122 2.75 -10.33 0.29
CA LEU A 122 3.85 -11.31 0.35
C LEU A 122 3.39 -12.71 -0.08
N ILE A 123 2.20 -13.16 0.33
CA ILE A 123 1.62 -14.43 -0.13
C ILE A 123 1.53 -14.43 -1.66
N HIS A 124 0.91 -13.40 -2.24
CA HIS A 124 0.79 -13.27 -3.70
C HIS A 124 2.14 -13.22 -4.41
N SER A 125 3.15 -12.63 -3.77
CA SER A 125 4.51 -12.58 -4.30
C SER A 125 5.14 -13.98 -4.35
N TYR A 126 5.11 -14.73 -3.25
CA TYR A 126 5.67 -16.08 -3.21
C TYR A 126 4.87 -17.13 -3.98
N GLU A 127 3.54 -16.95 -4.13
CA GLU A 127 2.73 -17.75 -5.06
C GLU A 127 3.24 -17.64 -6.49
N ARG A 128 3.73 -16.46 -6.90
CA ARG A 128 4.27 -16.22 -8.25
C ARG A 128 5.68 -16.77 -8.44
N GLU A 129 6.44 -16.92 -7.35
CA GLU A 129 7.76 -17.55 -7.34
C GLU A 129 7.71 -19.06 -7.10
N GLU A 130 6.52 -19.63 -6.91
CA GLU A 130 6.30 -21.06 -6.61
C GLU A 130 6.96 -21.52 -5.28
N GLU A 131 7.21 -20.59 -4.36
CA GLU A 131 7.79 -20.82 -3.02
C GLU A 131 6.71 -21.27 -2.01
N LEU A 132 6.14 -22.45 -2.24
CA LEU A 132 4.94 -22.94 -1.53
C LEU A 132 5.10 -23.07 -0.01
N GLU A 133 6.29 -23.40 0.48
CA GLU A 133 6.56 -23.50 1.92
C GLU A 133 6.39 -22.12 2.61
N ARG A 134 6.91 -21.06 1.97
CA ARG A 134 6.74 -19.68 2.47
C ARG A 134 5.30 -19.23 2.41
N VAL A 135 4.57 -19.62 1.37
CA VAL A 135 3.13 -19.34 1.25
C VAL A 135 2.38 -19.97 2.42
N GLU A 136 2.65 -21.23 2.75
CA GLU A 136 2.01 -21.92 3.87
C GLU A 136 2.29 -21.23 5.21
N ASP A 137 3.54 -20.85 5.46
CA ASP A 137 3.93 -20.14 6.68
C ASP A 137 3.28 -18.76 6.80
N LEU A 138 3.20 -18.01 5.70
CA LEU A 138 2.52 -16.72 5.68
C LEU A 138 1.00 -16.87 5.82
N GLN A 139 0.39 -17.94 5.30
CA GLN A 139 -1.03 -18.23 5.52
C GLN A 139 -1.33 -18.52 6.98
N LYS A 140 -0.46 -19.27 7.68
CA LYS A 140 -0.57 -19.48 9.13
C LYS A 140 -0.49 -18.15 9.89
N LEU A 141 0.48 -17.29 9.53
CA LEU A 141 0.62 -15.96 10.12
C LEU A 141 -0.61 -15.07 9.85
N LEU A 142 -1.11 -15.08 8.61
CA LEU A 142 -2.30 -14.33 8.22
C LEU A 142 -3.50 -14.76 9.07
N HIS A 143 -3.71 -16.07 9.22
CA HIS A 143 -4.79 -16.62 10.02
C HIS A 143 -4.72 -16.14 11.47
N VAL A 144 -3.54 -16.18 12.09
CA VAL A 144 -3.34 -15.67 13.46
C VAL A 144 -3.63 -14.17 13.56
N ALA A 145 -3.22 -13.37 12.57
CA ALA A 145 -3.47 -11.93 12.57
C ALA A 145 -4.97 -11.61 12.39
N GLU A 146 -5.69 -12.38 11.56
CA GLU A 146 -7.12 -12.22 11.34
C GLU A 146 -7.96 -12.51 12.60
N MET A 147 -7.46 -13.30 13.54
CA MET A 147 -8.11 -13.52 14.84
C MET A 147 -8.20 -12.26 15.73
N TYR A 148 -7.52 -11.17 15.36
CA TYR A 148 -7.56 -9.89 16.08
C TYR A 148 -8.46 -8.85 15.39
N LEU A 149 -9.27 -9.26 14.40
CA LEU A 149 -10.27 -8.39 13.77
C LEU A 149 -11.51 -8.13 14.64
N ASP A 150 -11.58 -8.75 15.82
CA ASP A 150 -12.69 -8.65 16.79
C ASP A 150 -12.58 -7.44 17.74
#